data_AF-A0A7V7LDW2-F1
#
_entry.id   AF-A0A7V7LDW2-F1
#
_cell.length_a   1.000
_cell.length_b   1.000
_cell.length_c   1.000
_cell.angle_alpha   90.00
_cell.angle_beta   90.00
_cell.angle_gamma   90.00
#
_symmetry.space_group_name_H-M   'P 1'
#
loop_
_entity.id
_entity.type
_entity.pdbx_description
1 polymer ?
#
loop_
_entity_poly.entity_id
_entity_poly.type
_entity_poly.pdbx_seq_one_letter_code
_entity_poly.pdbx_strand_id
1 'polypeptide(L)'
;MNKDISKDEQVPSQSTTVQSAHLALSGETKGWKRLLPFLGPAFIASVAYIDPGNFATNIAAGSQYGYLLLWVIFASNLMAVLIQTLSAKLGIATGNNLPEIAREHFPKPVSIGLWIQGELVIMATDLAEFIGAALGLYLLFGIPMLPAALITAVGSFIILEFQRRGFRPLEAIITGMIFIVVIAFGIQVFYAKPELSPLLSGLFIPKFQGVDSILLAAGILGATVMPHAIYLHSALTQRRVVGTTDEQKKKIFRFEFIDIIIAMVIAGAINASMLIVAAALFFKNGLHVEDLDVAFNQFSTLVGPVSAALFGIGLLSAGLSSSSVGTMSGDIIMQGFIRMHIPLYLRRFITMIPPLVIIALGVNPTYALVMSQVVLSFGIAFALVPLIMFTSNKKIMGALVNHRITTFIAWIIAALVIILNIFLLYQTFVG
;
A
#
# COMPACT_ATOMS: atom_id res chain seq x y z
N MET A 1 48.52 17.78 28.88
CA MET A 1 49.04 18.20 27.57
C MET A 1 48.92 17.00 26.65
N ASN A 2 48.15 17.09 25.56
CA ASN A 2 47.83 15.98 24.62
C ASN A 2 46.99 14.83 25.24
N LYS A 3 45.95 14.27 24.58
CA LYS A 3 45.83 13.60 23.24
C LYS A 3 46.51 12.22 23.25
N ASP A 4 46.04 11.16 22.58
CA ASP A 4 44.83 10.83 21.77
C ASP A 4 44.75 9.27 21.76
N ILE A 5 43.68 8.51 21.44
CA ILE A 5 42.31 8.77 20.93
C ILE A 5 41.39 7.57 21.31
N SER A 6 40.06 7.76 21.45
CA SER A 6 39.05 6.71 21.19
C SER A 6 37.67 7.33 20.88
N LYS A 7 37.36 7.43 19.58
CA LYS A 7 36.05 7.85 19.05
C LYS A 7 35.28 6.64 18.51
N ASP A 8 34.05 6.91 18.07
CA ASP A 8 33.28 6.15 17.09
C ASP A 8 32.51 4.92 17.58
N GLU A 9 31.38 5.18 18.24
CA GLU A 9 30.12 4.48 17.90
C GLU A 9 28.88 5.39 18.10
N GLN A 10 28.87 6.56 17.43
CA GLN A 10 27.67 7.42 17.37
C GLN A 10 26.73 6.95 16.24
N VAL A 11 25.49 6.59 16.58
CA VAL A 11 24.40 6.36 15.62
C VAL A 11 23.89 7.72 15.11
N PRO A 12 24.23 8.20 13.89
CA PRO A 12 24.23 9.66 13.64
C PRO A 12 22.87 10.31 13.36
N SER A 13 21.81 9.52 13.08
CA SER A 13 20.64 10.02 12.34
C SER A 13 19.30 10.06 13.11
N GLN A 14 19.16 9.33 14.22
CA GLN A 14 17.92 9.34 15.01
C GLN A 14 17.75 10.63 15.84
N SER A 15 18.86 11.15 16.38
CA SER A 15 18.89 12.35 17.23
C SER A 15 18.23 13.55 16.56
N THR A 16 18.53 13.82 15.28
CA THR A 16 18.04 15.03 14.60
C THR A 16 16.54 14.99 14.34
N THR A 17 15.94 13.82 14.03
CA THR A 17 14.47 13.73 13.87
C THR A 17 13.77 13.94 15.21
N VAL A 18 14.24 13.24 16.25
CA VAL A 18 13.65 13.29 17.60
C VAL A 18 13.77 14.70 18.18
N GLN A 19 14.93 15.34 18.05
CA GLN A 19 15.14 16.74 18.43
C GLN A 19 14.25 17.70 17.63
N SER A 20 14.12 17.54 16.31
CA SER A 20 13.22 18.37 15.49
C SER A 20 11.74 18.18 15.87
N ALA A 21 11.33 16.97 16.22
CA ALA A 21 9.99 16.67 16.69
C ALA A 21 9.74 17.28 18.08
N HIS A 22 10.73 17.23 19.00
CA HIS A 22 10.64 17.96 20.28
C HIS A 22 10.52 19.48 20.07
N LEU A 23 11.26 20.08 19.13
CA LEU A 23 11.15 21.51 18.76
C LEU A 23 9.83 21.87 18.05
N ALA A 24 9.10 20.88 17.52
CA ALA A 24 7.74 21.03 17.01
C ALA A 24 6.68 20.87 18.11
N LEU A 25 6.93 20.00 19.09
CA LEU A 25 6.05 19.74 20.24
C LEU A 25 6.18 20.81 21.35
N SER A 26 7.37 21.40 21.56
CA SER A 26 7.60 22.58 22.42
C SER A 26 6.91 23.83 21.85
N GLY A 27 6.77 23.88 20.52
CA GLY A 27 6.10 24.95 19.79
C GLY A 27 7.02 26.05 19.25
N GLU A 28 8.34 25.90 19.37
CA GLU A 28 9.32 26.91 18.96
C GLU A 28 9.39 27.08 17.43
N THR A 29 9.28 25.98 16.68
CA THR A 29 9.06 26.06 15.22
C THR A 29 7.63 26.53 14.90
N LYS A 30 7.42 27.22 13.78
CA LYS A 30 6.10 27.71 13.31
C LYS A 30 5.84 27.35 11.85
N GLY A 31 4.57 27.27 11.47
CA GLY A 31 4.13 26.97 10.11
C GLY A 31 4.40 25.54 9.65
N TRP A 32 4.42 25.32 8.34
CA TRP A 32 4.52 23.99 7.71
C TRP A 32 5.78 23.21 8.11
N LYS A 33 6.85 23.90 8.55
CA LYS A 33 8.08 23.29 9.08
C LYS A 33 7.85 22.42 10.33
N ARG A 34 6.72 22.53 11.04
CA ARG A 34 6.33 21.58 12.09
C ARG A 34 5.95 20.20 11.58
N LEU A 35 5.49 20.08 10.33
CA LEU A 35 5.02 18.80 9.78
C LEU A 35 6.18 17.94 9.26
N LEU A 36 7.23 18.55 8.70
CA LEU A 36 8.37 17.83 8.10
C LEU A 36 9.01 16.69 8.93
N PRO A 37 9.11 16.75 10.27
CA PRO A 37 9.62 15.62 11.06
C PRO A 37 8.65 14.42 11.15
N PHE A 38 7.35 14.67 10.95
CA PHE A 38 6.28 13.68 11.06
C PHE A 38 5.91 13.09 9.70
N LEU A 39 5.92 13.88 8.63
CA LEU A 39 5.69 13.39 7.26
C LEU A 39 6.62 12.20 6.95
N GLY A 40 6.07 11.13 6.36
CA GLY A 40 6.84 9.97 5.88
C GLY A 40 6.18 8.61 6.12
N PRO A 41 5.68 8.27 7.33
CA PRO A 41 5.06 6.98 7.60
C PRO A 41 3.84 6.72 6.72
N ALA A 42 3.00 7.72 6.54
CA ALA A 42 1.82 7.59 5.71
C ALA A 42 2.18 7.49 4.21
N PHE A 43 3.28 8.12 3.77
CA PHE A 43 3.79 7.99 2.41
C PHE A 43 4.32 6.58 2.12
N ILE A 44 5.05 5.96 3.05
CA ILE A 44 5.42 4.53 2.92
C ILE A 44 4.15 3.67 2.88
N ALA A 45 3.21 3.90 3.80
CA ALA A 45 1.97 3.13 3.86
C ALA A 45 1.07 3.32 2.63
N SER A 46 1.09 4.49 1.97
CA SER A 46 0.31 4.78 0.76
C SER A 46 0.87 4.12 -0.50
N VAL A 47 2.12 3.65 -0.52
CA VAL A 47 2.72 2.98 -1.68
C VAL A 47 2.01 1.68 -2.01
N ALA A 48 1.61 0.94 -0.97
CA ALA A 48 0.81 -0.27 -1.08
C ALA A 48 -0.49 0.00 -1.87
N TYR A 49 -1.14 1.14 -1.62
CA TYR A 49 -2.35 1.58 -2.32
C TYR A 49 -2.12 1.99 -3.80
N ILE A 50 -0.89 1.87 -4.29
CA ILE A 50 -0.45 2.22 -5.65
C ILE A 50 0.30 1.02 -6.27
N ASP A 51 0.05 -0.21 -5.80
CA ASP A 51 0.70 -1.43 -6.29
C ASP A 51 0.17 -1.88 -7.68
N PRO A 52 0.90 -2.77 -8.38
CA PRO A 52 0.43 -3.37 -9.64
C PRO A 52 -0.92 -4.11 -9.58
N GLY A 53 -1.33 -4.62 -8.41
CA GLY A 53 -2.67 -5.19 -8.21
C GLY A 53 -3.78 -4.15 -8.41
N ASN A 54 -3.63 -2.96 -7.84
CA ASN A 54 -4.54 -1.84 -8.06
C ASN A 54 -4.49 -1.30 -9.51
N PHE A 55 -3.38 -1.42 -10.25
CA PHE A 55 -3.36 -1.06 -11.68
C PHE A 55 -4.34 -1.93 -12.47
N ALA A 56 -4.29 -3.25 -12.29
CA ALA A 56 -5.12 -4.19 -13.05
C ALA A 56 -6.62 -3.97 -12.81
N THR A 57 -7.04 -3.85 -11.55
CA THR A 57 -8.46 -3.63 -11.20
C THR A 57 -8.99 -2.28 -11.69
N ASN A 58 -8.21 -1.20 -11.56
CA ASN A 58 -8.61 0.13 -12.02
C ASN A 58 -8.70 0.24 -13.55
N ILE A 59 -7.83 -0.46 -14.30
CA ILE A 59 -7.85 -0.48 -15.77
C ILE A 59 -8.99 -1.33 -16.30
N ALA A 60 -9.25 -2.51 -15.72
CA ALA A 60 -10.41 -3.33 -16.06
C ALA A 60 -11.71 -2.56 -15.80
N ALA A 61 -11.86 -1.96 -14.61
CA ALA A 61 -13.02 -1.14 -14.26
C ALA A 61 -13.24 0.04 -15.22
N GLY A 62 -12.17 0.76 -15.58
CA GLY A 62 -12.24 1.88 -16.51
C GLY A 62 -12.55 1.46 -17.94
N SER A 63 -11.99 0.35 -18.43
CA SER A 63 -12.22 -0.12 -19.80
C SER A 63 -13.62 -0.71 -20.01
N GLN A 64 -14.20 -1.38 -19.00
CA GLN A 64 -15.52 -2.01 -19.10
C GLN A 64 -16.68 -1.09 -18.72
N TYR A 65 -16.51 -0.19 -17.74
CA TYR A 65 -17.60 0.63 -17.19
C TYR A 65 -17.38 2.15 -17.31
N GLY A 66 -16.29 2.57 -17.95
CA GLY A 66 -15.94 3.99 -18.05
C GLY A 66 -15.79 4.62 -16.66
N TYR A 67 -16.40 5.78 -16.45
CA TYR A 67 -16.31 6.52 -15.19
C TYR A 67 -17.22 5.99 -14.07
N LEU A 68 -18.07 4.98 -14.32
CA LEU A 68 -19.15 4.56 -13.40
C LEU A 68 -18.64 4.06 -12.03
N LEU A 69 -17.42 3.54 -11.95
CA LEU A 69 -16.83 3.00 -10.71
C LEU A 69 -15.93 4.00 -9.96
N LEU A 70 -15.84 5.27 -10.37
CA LEU A 70 -15.01 6.28 -9.68
C LEU A 70 -15.43 6.54 -8.23
N TRP A 71 -16.74 6.56 -7.94
CA TRP A 71 -17.24 6.70 -6.58
C TRP A 71 -16.80 5.54 -5.67
N VAL A 72 -16.53 4.36 -6.24
CA VAL A 72 -16.03 3.19 -5.49
C VAL A 72 -14.58 3.41 -5.06
N ILE A 73 -13.72 3.93 -5.94
CA ILE A 73 -12.34 4.34 -5.58
C ILE A 73 -12.36 5.45 -4.52
N PHE A 74 -13.26 6.43 -4.65
CA PHE A 74 -13.40 7.48 -3.64
C PHE A 74 -13.86 6.94 -2.28
N ALA A 75 -14.85 6.04 -2.27
CA ALA A 75 -15.34 5.38 -1.07
C ALA A 75 -14.29 4.46 -0.44
N SER A 76 -13.57 3.66 -1.25
CA SER A 76 -12.52 2.77 -0.76
C SER A 76 -11.37 3.56 -0.15
N ASN A 77 -10.97 4.68 -0.76
CA ASN A 77 -9.96 5.57 -0.20
C ASN A 77 -10.39 6.21 1.13
N LEU A 78 -11.68 6.55 1.29
CA LEU A 78 -12.20 7.01 2.58
C LEU A 78 -12.16 5.92 3.66
N MET A 79 -12.40 4.66 3.29
CA MET A 79 -12.20 3.50 4.17
C MET A 79 -10.72 3.30 4.51
N ALA A 80 -9.82 3.47 3.54
CA ALA A 80 -8.37 3.42 3.72
C ALA A 80 -7.89 4.47 4.74
N VAL A 81 -8.29 5.73 4.58
CA VAL A 81 -7.99 6.81 5.53
C VAL A 81 -8.42 6.42 6.95
N LEU A 82 -9.62 5.87 7.14
CA LEU A 82 -10.08 5.43 8.46
C LEU A 82 -9.21 4.30 9.03
N ILE A 83 -8.97 3.24 8.24
CA ILE A 83 -8.24 2.04 8.67
C ILE A 83 -6.78 2.38 9.00
N GLN A 84 -6.12 3.17 8.16
CA GLN A 84 -4.76 3.63 8.40
C GLN A 84 -4.69 4.61 9.60
N THR A 85 -5.70 5.46 9.78
CA THR A 85 -5.86 6.28 11.01
C THR A 85 -6.01 5.43 12.27
N LEU A 86 -6.66 4.26 12.21
CA LEU A 86 -6.72 3.34 13.34
C LEU A 86 -5.35 2.68 13.60
N SER A 87 -4.66 2.23 12.55
CA SER A 87 -3.34 1.58 12.66
C SER A 87 -2.28 2.52 13.26
N ALA A 88 -2.14 3.70 12.67
CA ALA A 88 -1.21 4.72 13.14
C ALA A 88 -1.47 5.12 14.61
N LYS A 89 -2.76 5.24 15.00
CA LYS A 89 -3.16 5.56 16.37
C LYS A 89 -2.84 4.44 17.36
N LEU A 90 -2.92 3.16 16.96
CA LEU A 90 -2.53 2.03 17.80
C LEU A 90 -1.04 2.12 18.19
N GLY A 91 -0.17 2.36 17.21
CA GLY A 91 1.27 2.56 17.44
C GLY A 91 1.57 3.77 18.33
N ILE A 92 0.95 4.93 18.06
CA ILE A 92 1.13 6.16 18.86
C ILE A 92 0.58 6.01 20.30
N ALA A 93 -0.52 5.29 20.49
CA ALA A 93 -1.13 5.09 21.80
C ALA A 93 -0.29 4.16 22.69
N THR A 94 0.17 3.05 22.13
CA THR A 94 0.77 1.95 22.91
C THR A 94 2.30 1.95 22.92
N GLY A 95 2.96 2.39 21.83
CA GLY A 95 4.39 2.17 21.60
C GLY A 95 4.75 0.81 21.00
N ASN A 96 3.75 -0.05 20.75
CA ASN A 96 3.87 -1.38 20.16
C ASN A 96 3.13 -1.46 18.81
N ASN A 97 3.49 -2.40 17.96
CA ASN A 97 2.78 -2.66 16.69
C ASN A 97 1.61 -3.65 16.84
N LEU A 98 0.72 -3.70 15.82
CA LEU A 98 -0.45 -4.58 15.84
C LEU A 98 -0.10 -6.07 16.05
N PRO A 99 0.92 -6.65 15.38
CA PRO A 99 1.35 -8.03 15.63
C PRO A 99 1.83 -8.30 17.07
N GLU A 100 2.59 -7.38 17.68
CA GLU A 100 3.01 -7.48 19.09
C GLU A 100 1.80 -7.50 20.05
N ILE A 101 0.87 -6.57 19.89
CA ILE A 101 -0.32 -6.46 20.75
C ILE A 101 -1.21 -7.70 20.57
N ALA A 102 -1.35 -8.20 19.33
CA ALA A 102 -2.08 -9.42 19.03
C ALA A 102 -1.45 -10.64 19.71
N ARG A 103 -0.12 -10.79 19.67
CA ARG A 103 0.62 -11.85 20.39
C ARG A 103 0.41 -11.77 21.91
N GLU A 104 0.35 -10.58 22.48
CA GLU A 104 0.18 -10.38 23.93
C GLU A 104 -1.25 -10.65 24.42
N HIS A 105 -2.26 -10.50 23.56
CA HIS A 105 -3.68 -10.67 23.91
C HIS A 105 -4.30 -11.99 23.43
N PHE A 106 -3.72 -12.67 22.44
CA PHE A 106 -4.22 -13.95 21.91
C PHE A 106 -3.36 -15.15 22.36
N PRO A 107 -3.95 -16.34 22.52
CA PRO A 107 -3.19 -17.54 22.89
C PRO A 107 -2.22 -17.94 21.77
N LYS A 108 -1.08 -18.55 22.14
CA LYS A 108 0.02 -18.88 21.21
C LYS A 108 -0.41 -19.54 19.89
N PRO A 109 -1.34 -20.51 19.83
CA PRO A 109 -1.77 -21.12 18.56
C PRO A 109 -2.42 -20.11 17.60
N VAL A 110 -3.21 -19.16 18.11
CA VAL A 110 -3.82 -18.09 17.30
C VAL A 110 -2.75 -17.11 16.81
N SER A 111 -1.79 -16.74 17.66
CA SER A 111 -0.66 -15.89 17.26
C SER A 111 0.22 -16.54 16.18
N ILE A 112 0.36 -17.87 16.19
CA ILE A 112 1.10 -18.62 15.15
C ILE A 112 0.27 -18.73 13.87
N GLY A 113 -1.05 -18.96 13.96
CA GLY A 113 -1.95 -18.95 12.80
C GLY A 113 -1.98 -17.61 12.08
N LEU A 114 -2.05 -16.50 12.83
CA LEU A 114 -1.97 -15.14 12.29
C LEU A 114 -0.60 -14.84 11.66
N TRP A 115 0.49 -15.36 12.21
CA TRP A 115 1.82 -15.27 11.57
C TRP A 115 1.85 -16.00 10.21
N ILE A 116 1.43 -17.27 10.15
CA ILE A 116 1.41 -18.06 8.91
C ILE A 116 0.54 -17.37 7.85
N GLN A 117 -0.66 -16.92 8.25
CA GLN A 117 -1.57 -16.19 7.37
C GLN A 117 -0.97 -14.85 6.89
N GLY A 118 -0.27 -14.12 7.75
CA GLY A 118 0.40 -12.87 7.42
C GLY A 118 1.56 -13.04 6.42
N GLU A 119 2.38 -14.08 6.59
CA GLU A 119 3.46 -14.41 5.65
C GLU A 119 2.91 -14.88 4.29
N LEU A 120 1.82 -15.67 4.27
CA LEU A 120 1.14 -16.08 3.03
C LEU A 120 0.61 -14.87 2.24
N VAL A 121 -0.02 -13.90 2.92
CA VAL A 121 -0.46 -12.63 2.30
C VAL A 121 0.70 -11.84 1.73
N ILE A 122 1.84 -11.81 2.42
CA ILE A 122 3.00 -11.03 1.95
C ILE A 122 3.72 -11.71 0.79
N MET A 123 3.79 -13.05 0.77
CA MET A 123 4.27 -13.77 -0.42
C MET A 123 3.35 -13.57 -1.62
N ALA A 124 2.03 -13.46 -1.40
CA ALA A 124 1.09 -13.10 -2.47
C ALA A 124 1.19 -11.62 -2.88
N THR A 125 1.45 -10.69 -1.96
CA THR A 125 1.66 -9.28 -2.31
C THR A 125 2.95 -9.12 -3.12
N ASP A 126 4.06 -9.72 -2.66
CA ASP A 126 5.35 -9.66 -3.35
C ASP A 126 5.29 -10.36 -4.72
N LEU A 127 4.47 -11.41 -4.87
CA LEU A 127 4.14 -12.01 -6.16
C LEU A 127 3.51 -11.00 -7.13
N ALA A 128 2.51 -10.23 -6.69
CA ALA A 128 1.88 -9.18 -7.50
C ALA A 128 2.87 -8.06 -7.87
N GLU A 129 3.60 -7.56 -6.88
CA GLU A 129 4.51 -6.42 -7.00
C GLU A 129 5.72 -6.75 -7.89
N PHE A 130 6.28 -7.96 -7.73
CA PHE A 130 7.37 -8.47 -8.55
C PHE A 130 6.94 -8.76 -9.99
N ILE A 131 5.76 -9.37 -10.20
CA ILE A 131 5.21 -9.59 -11.56
C ILE A 131 4.98 -8.25 -12.24
N GLY A 132 4.37 -7.27 -11.57
CA GLY A 132 4.17 -5.94 -12.14
C GLY A 132 5.47 -5.22 -12.49
N ALA A 133 6.49 -5.29 -11.63
CA ALA A 133 7.81 -4.73 -11.94
C ALA A 133 8.49 -5.43 -13.13
N ALA A 134 8.44 -6.77 -13.21
CA ALA A 134 8.95 -7.53 -14.35
C ALA A 134 8.19 -7.19 -15.65
N LEU A 135 6.86 -7.04 -15.57
CA LEU A 135 6.02 -6.63 -16.69
C LEU A 135 6.36 -5.21 -17.16
N GLY A 136 6.60 -4.28 -16.23
CA GLY A 136 7.09 -2.93 -16.55
C GLY A 136 8.38 -2.95 -17.37
N LEU A 137 9.33 -3.82 -17.05
CA LEU A 137 10.56 -3.99 -17.85
C LEU A 137 10.32 -4.67 -19.21
N TYR A 138 9.47 -5.70 -19.26
CA TYR A 138 9.07 -6.37 -20.51
C TYR A 138 8.45 -5.37 -21.49
N LEU A 139 7.50 -4.57 -21.01
CA LEU A 139 6.81 -3.55 -21.79
C LEU A 139 7.73 -2.41 -22.23
N LEU A 140 8.62 -1.91 -21.37
CA LEU A 140 9.51 -0.80 -21.68
C LEU A 140 10.61 -1.13 -22.70
N PHE A 141 11.17 -2.34 -22.63
CA PHE A 141 12.39 -2.69 -23.36
C PHE A 141 12.21 -3.85 -24.36
N GLY A 142 11.02 -4.47 -24.43
CA GLY A 142 10.79 -5.67 -25.25
C GLY A 142 11.57 -6.91 -24.79
N ILE A 143 12.11 -6.88 -23.57
CA ILE A 143 12.92 -7.96 -23.00
C ILE A 143 11.99 -9.05 -22.47
N PRO A 144 12.13 -10.33 -22.86
CA PRO A 144 11.24 -11.41 -22.40
C PRO A 144 11.08 -11.49 -20.87
N MET A 145 9.91 -11.93 -20.42
CA MET A 145 9.50 -11.90 -19.00
C MET A 145 10.49 -12.54 -18.02
N LEU A 146 11.18 -13.62 -18.39
CA LEU A 146 12.12 -14.30 -17.49
C LEU A 146 13.43 -13.49 -17.26
N PRO A 147 14.15 -13.00 -18.29
CA PRO A 147 15.21 -12.00 -18.11
C PRO A 147 14.73 -10.72 -17.40
N ALA A 148 13.52 -10.22 -17.71
CA ALA A 148 12.95 -9.05 -17.04
C ALA A 148 12.75 -9.30 -15.53
N ALA A 149 12.23 -10.47 -15.14
CA ALA A 149 12.11 -10.91 -13.75
C ALA A 149 13.46 -11.01 -13.02
N LEU A 150 14.52 -11.47 -13.69
CA LEU A 150 15.87 -11.51 -13.09
C LEU A 150 16.42 -10.10 -12.84
N ILE A 151 16.16 -9.14 -13.75
CA ILE A 151 16.52 -7.73 -13.55
C ILE A 151 15.69 -7.12 -12.39
N THR A 152 14.40 -7.41 -12.29
CA THR A 152 13.54 -7.02 -11.16
C THR A 152 14.06 -7.57 -9.83
N ALA A 153 14.50 -8.83 -9.78
CA ALA A 153 15.10 -9.42 -8.59
C ALA A 153 16.32 -8.62 -8.13
N VAL A 154 17.28 -8.34 -9.04
CA VAL A 154 18.46 -7.51 -8.75
C VAL A 154 18.06 -6.10 -8.29
N GLY A 155 17.10 -5.46 -8.96
CA GLY A 155 16.57 -4.15 -8.56
C GLY A 155 15.99 -4.13 -7.14
N SER A 156 15.25 -5.17 -6.76
CA SER A 156 14.69 -5.30 -5.40
C SER A 156 15.78 -5.48 -4.32
N PHE A 157 16.86 -6.24 -4.61
CA PHE A 157 18.01 -6.34 -3.71
C PHE A 157 18.77 -5.02 -3.57
N ILE A 158 18.83 -4.19 -4.62
CA ILE A 158 19.44 -2.85 -4.56
C ILE A 158 18.65 -1.95 -3.60
N ILE A 159 17.31 -1.92 -3.65
CA ILE A 159 16.50 -1.10 -2.73
C ILE A 159 16.63 -1.62 -1.29
N LEU A 160 16.72 -2.94 -1.09
CA LEU A 160 16.94 -3.56 0.21
C LEU A 160 18.31 -3.24 0.83
N GLU A 161 19.35 -3.03 0.02
CA GLU A 161 20.64 -2.50 0.49
C GLU A 161 20.53 -1.04 0.97
N PHE A 162 19.60 -0.23 0.44
CA PHE A 162 19.28 1.08 1.01
C PHE A 162 18.46 0.99 2.31
N GLN A 163 17.52 0.03 2.43
CA GLN A 163 16.81 -0.24 3.69
C GLN A 163 17.80 -0.54 4.83
N ARG A 164 18.84 -1.34 4.57
CA ARG A 164 19.92 -1.65 5.53
C ARG A 164 20.69 -0.40 6.01
N ARG A 165 20.71 0.68 5.22
CA ARG A 165 21.34 1.98 5.56
C ARG A 165 20.41 2.92 6.34
N GLY A 166 19.19 2.48 6.65
CA GLY A 166 18.24 3.12 7.55
C GLY A 166 17.00 3.69 6.86
N PHE A 167 16.03 4.13 7.67
CA PHE A 167 14.70 4.54 7.17
C PHE A 167 14.72 5.79 6.26
N ARG A 168 15.54 6.81 6.54
CA ARG A 168 15.57 8.06 5.76
C ARG A 168 15.92 7.88 4.27
N PRO A 169 17.00 7.18 3.86
CA PRO A 169 17.26 6.97 2.43
C PRO A 169 16.16 6.12 1.76
N LEU A 170 15.55 5.18 2.49
CA LEU A 170 14.44 4.39 1.97
C LEU A 170 13.17 5.25 1.78
N GLU A 171 12.81 6.09 2.76
CA GLU A 171 11.73 7.09 2.64
C GLU A 171 11.93 8.00 1.42
N ALA A 172 13.16 8.47 1.19
CA ALA A 172 13.50 9.32 0.04
C ALA A 172 13.37 8.59 -1.31
N ILE A 173 13.87 7.36 -1.42
CA ILE A 173 13.76 6.54 -2.64
C ILE A 173 12.29 6.24 -2.94
N ILE A 174 11.55 5.73 -1.95
CA ILE A 174 10.13 5.41 -2.08
C ILE A 174 9.34 6.65 -2.49
N THR A 175 9.55 7.81 -1.83
CA THR A 175 8.88 9.08 -2.19
C THR A 175 9.20 9.51 -3.63
N GLY A 176 10.44 9.33 -4.08
CA GLY A 176 10.83 9.58 -5.48
C GLY A 176 10.10 8.68 -6.47
N MET A 177 9.90 7.40 -6.13
CA MET A 177 9.18 6.44 -6.96
C MET A 177 7.67 6.74 -7.00
N ILE A 178 7.04 7.13 -5.87
CA ILE A 178 5.66 7.67 -5.88
C ILE A 178 5.57 8.88 -6.80
N PHE A 179 6.53 9.81 -6.72
CA PHE A 179 6.50 11.05 -7.50
C PHE A 179 6.63 10.78 -9.02
N ILE A 180 7.40 9.76 -9.42
CA ILE A 180 7.45 9.27 -10.80
C ILE A 180 6.07 8.75 -11.25
N VAL A 181 5.37 7.95 -10.41
CA VAL A 181 4.02 7.46 -10.71
C VAL A 181 3.00 8.60 -10.81
N VAL A 182 3.05 9.58 -9.90
CA VAL A 182 2.20 10.79 -9.93
C VAL A 182 2.39 11.57 -11.23
N ILE A 183 3.64 11.79 -11.65
CA ILE A 183 3.93 12.47 -12.92
C ILE A 183 3.45 11.64 -14.11
N ALA A 184 3.72 10.34 -14.12
CA ALA A 184 3.34 9.45 -15.22
C ALA A 184 1.82 9.44 -15.45
N PHE A 185 1.01 9.29 -14.41
CA PHE A 185 -0.45 9.29 -14.55
C PHE A 185 -1.04 10.70 -14.69
N GLY A 186 -0.48 11.72 -14.03
CA GLY A 186 -0.90 13.11 -14.22
C GLY A 186 -0.75 13.60 -15.67
N ILE A 187 0.36 13.22 -16.33
CA ILE A 187 0.58 13.48 -17.75
C ILE A 187 -0.40 12.67 -18.62
N GLN A 188 -0.64 11.39 -18.31
CA GLN A 188 -1.61 10.57 -19.06
C GLN A 188 -3.04 11.13 -18.96
N VAL A 189 -3.50 11.59 -17.79
CA VAL A 189 -4.82 12.25 -17.63
C VAL A 189 -4.92 13.51 -18.49
N PHE A 190 -3.85 14.31 -18.57
CA PHE A 190 -3.81 15.51 -19.40
C PHE A 190 -3.90 15.19 -20.91
N TYR A 191 -3.23 14.14 -21.38
CA TYR A 191 -3.35 13.66 -22.76
C TYR A 191 -4.72 13.03 -23.06
N ALA A 192 -5.28 12.28 -22.11
CA ALA A 192 -6.56 11.60 -22.25
C ALA A 192 -7.78 12.55 -22.34
N LYS A 193 -7.64 13.80 -21.89
CA LYS A 193 -8.66 14.87 -21.96
C LYS A 193 -10.07 14.39 -21.55
N PRO A 194 -10.24 13.87 -20.32
CA PRO A 194 -11.50 13.29 -19.88
C PRO A 194 -12.64 14.31 -19.83
N GLU A 195 -13.85 13.84 -20.13
CA GLU A 195 -15.06 14.67 -20.16
C GLU A 195 -15.56 14.95 -18.74
N LEU A 196 -15.45 16.21 -18.30
CA LEU A 196 -15.66 16.62 -16.91
C LEU A 196 -17.05 16.30 -16.35
N SER A 197 -18.11 16.35 -17.18
CA SER A 197 -19.48 16.08 -16.74
C SER A 197 -19.72 14.58 -16.42
N PRO A 198 -19.41 13.64 -17.34
CA PRO A 198 -19.34 12.21 -17.00
C PRO A 198 -18.47 11.91 -15.77
N LEU A 199 -17.26 12.48 -15.69
CA LEU A 199 -16.31 12.27 -14.60
C LEU A 199 -16.89 12.68 -13.23
N LEU A 200 -17.49 13.87 -13.13
CA LEU A 200 -18.15 14.33 -11.90
C LEU A 200 -19.36 13.47 -11.54
N SER A 201 -20.13 12.99 -12.53
CA SER A 201 -21.26 12.11 -12.28
C SER A 201 -20.83 10.74 -11.74
N GLY A 202 -19.74 10.17 -12.28
CA GLY A 202 -19.17 8.89 -11.84
C GLY A 202 -18.51 8.96 -10.47
N LEU A 203 -18.01 10.12 -10.05
CA LEU A 203 -17.36 10.33 -8.75
C LEU A 203 -18.36 10.48 -7.59
N PHE A 204 -19.53 11.10 -7.84
CA PHE A 204 -20.48 11.47 -6.77
C PHE A 204 -21.82 10.73 -6.80
N ILE A 205 -22.19 10.06 -7.90
CA ILE A 205 -23.49 9.38 -8.02
C ILE A 205 -23.29 7.86 -7.98
N PRO A 206 -23.52 7.19 -6.83
CA PRO A 206 -23.32 5.76 -6.72
C PRO A 206 -24.29 4.99 -7.63
N LYS A 207 -23.74 4.27 -8.60
CA LYS A 207 -24.45 3.44 -9.57
C LYS A 207 -23.69 2.14 -9.82
N PHE A 208 -24.45 1.12 -10.20
CA PHE A 208 -23.99 -0.18 -10.69
C PHE A 208 -24.75 -0.53 -11.98
N GLN A 209 -24.14 -1.35 -12.83
CA GLN A 209 -24.71 -1.83 -14.08
C GLN A 209 -24.40 -3.33 -14.26
N GLY A 210 -25.35 -4.18 -13.89
CA GLY A 210 -25.17 -5.64 -13.88
C GLY A 210 -24.30 -6.14 -12.72
N VAL A 211 -24.23 -7.47 -12.58
CA VAL A 211 -23.49 -8.14 -11.49
C VAL A 211 -21.99 -7.85 -11.61
N ASP A 212 -21.44 -7.85 -12.82
CA ASP A 212 -19.99 -7.77 -13.04
C ASP A 212 -19.41 -6.40 -12.65
N SER A 213 -20.22 -5.33 -12.71
CA SER A 213 -19.86 -4.03 -12.14
C SER A 213 -19.74 -4.05 -10.60
N ILE A 214 -20.53 -4.90 -9.93
CA ILE A 214 -20.45 -5.10 -8.47
C ILE A 214 -19.22 -5.96 -8.14
N LEU A 215 -18.83 -6.88 -9.03
CA LEU A 215 -17.62 -7.69 -8.88
C LEU A 215 -16.34 -6.85 -9.01
N LEU A 216 -16.23 -5.98 -10.03
CA LEU A 216 -15.11 -5.06 -10.13
C LEU A 216 -15.11 -4.01 -9.00
N ALA A 217 -16.28 -3.57 -8.54
CA ALA A 217 -16.38 -2.72 -7.35
C ALA A 217 -15.90 -3.43 -6.07
N ALA A 218 -16.27 -4.69 -5.88
CA ALA A 218 -15.80 -5.53 -4.78
C ALA A 218 -14.28 -5.75 -4.88
N GLY A 219 -13.75 -5.96 -6.10
CA GLY A 219 -12.32 -6.07 -6.37
C GLY A 219 -11.53 -4.81 -6.00
N ILE A 220 -12.02 -3.62 -6.39
CA ILE A 220 -11.46 -2.33 -5.98
C ILE A 220 -11.47 -2.20 -4.44
N LEU A 221 -12.60 -2.51 -3.78
CA LEU A 221 -12.74 -2.43 -2.33
C LEU A 221 -11.83 -3.44 -1.58
N GLY A 222 -11.64 -4.64 -2.14
CA GLY A 222 -10.75 -5.67 -1.62
C GLY A 222 -9.28 -5.28 -1.75
N ALA A 223 -8.82 -4.98 -2.97
CA ALA A 223 -7.45 -4.56 -3.28
C ALA A 223 -7.03 -3.28 -2.54
N THR A 224 -7.99 -2.43 -2.16
CA THR A 224 -7.72 -1.25 -1.31
C THR A 224 -7.30 -1.63 0.11
N VAL A 225 -7.84 -2.67 0.75
CA VAL A 225 -7.62 -2.91 2.20
C VAL A 225 -6.49 -3.90 2.47
N MET A 226 -5.25 -3.50 2.14
CA MET A 226 -4.06 -4.33 2.26
C MET A 226 -3.65 -4.65 3.72
N PRO A 227 -3.59 -5.95 4.12
CA PRO A 227 -3.28 -6.33 5.50
C PRO A 227 -1.87 -5.95 5.95
N HIS A 228 -0.88 -6.11 5.06
CA HIS A 228 0.52 -5.83 5.36
C HIS A 228 0.75 -4.34 5.65
N ALA A 229 0.06 -3.44 4.92
CA ALA A 229 0.12 -2.00 5.13
C ALA A 229 -0.46 -1.60 6.51
N ILE A 230 -1.53 -2.28 6.95
CA ILE A 230 -2.07 -2.11 8.31
C ILE A 230 -1.01 -2.44 9.36
N TYR A 231 -0.34 -3.60 9.25
CA TYR A 231 0.69 -3.99 10.23
C TYR A 231 1.89 -3.01 10.19
N LEU A 232 2.37 -2.66 9.01
CA LEU A 232 3.50 -1.74 8.80
C LEU A 232 3.26 -0.35 9.40
N HIS A 233 2.11 0.26 9.14
CA HIS A 233 1.84 1.63 9.59
C HIS A 233 1.91 1.75 11.12
N SER A 234 1.35 0.77 11.85
CA SER A 234 1.45 0.71 13.32
C SER A 234 2.90 0.61 13.80
N ALA A 235 3.78 -0.04 13.03
CA ALA A 235 5.19 -0.20 13.35
C ALA A 235 6.07 1.00 12.93
N LEU A 236 5.67 1.76 11.92
CA LEU A 236 6.35 3.01 11.54
C LEU A 236 6.07 4.13 12.54
N THR A 237 4.88 4.20 13.13
CA THR A 237 4.55 5.24 14.12
C THR A 237 5.06 4.92 15.54
N GLN A 238 5.17 3.65 15.92
CA GLN A 238 5.50 3.21 17.29
C GLN A 238 6.77 3.84 17.89
N ARG A 239 7.77 4.18 17.05
CA ARG A 239 9.10 4.67 17.46
C ARG A 239 9.52 6.01 16.84
N ARG A 240 8.71 6.64 15.98
CA ARG A 240 9.09 7.91 15.31
C ARG A 240 9.15 9.07 16.30
N VAL A 241 8.12 9.22 17.15
CA VAL A 241 8.05 10.23 18.22
C VAL A 241 7.25 9.67 19.40
N VAL A 242 7.88 9.46 20.55
CA VAL A 242 7.22 8.91 21.75
C VAL A 242 6.72 10.05 22.65
N GLY A 243 5.40 10.25 22.70
CA GLY A 243 4.78 11.21 23.61
C GLY A 243 4.71 10.67 25.04
N THR A 244 5.36 11.34 26.00
CA THR A 244 5.39 10.95 27.42
C THR A 244 4.13 11.35 28.18
N THR A 245 3.28 12.21 27.60
CA THR A 245 2.02 12.69 28.19
C THR A 245 0.87 12.51 27.21
N ASP A 246 -0.35 12.29 27.72
CA ASP A 246 -1.57 12.13 26.89
C ASP A 246 -1.81 13.31 25.93
N GLU A 247 -1.48 14.54 26.32
CA GLU A 247 -1.54 15.69 25.43
C GLU A 247 -0.55 15.61 24.26
N GLN A 248 0.67 15.12 24.53
CA GLN A 248 1.69 14.94 23.48
C GLN A 248 1.22 13.85 22.52
N LYS A 249 0.75 12.70 23.02
CA LYS A 249 0.17 11.63 22.19
C LYS A 249 -0.98 12.14 21.31
N LYS A 250 -1.87 12.98 21.85
CA LYS A 250 -2.95 13.64 21.09
C LYS A 250 -2.44 14.68 20.07
N LYS A 251 -1.36 15.40 20.34
CA LYS A 251 -0.70 16.33 19.39
C LYS A 251 -0.03 15.57 18.25
N ILE A 252 0.72 14.51 18.55
CA ILE A 252 1.38 13.62 17.56
C ILE A 252 0.32 13.02 16.63
N PHE A 253 -0.74 12.41 17.19
CA PHE A 253 -1.84 11.85 16.39
C PHE A 253 -2.52 12.88 15.46
N ARG A 254 -2.61 14.16 15.85
CA ARG A 254 -3.14 15.22 14.97
C ARG A 254 -2.22 15.56 13.79
N PHE A 255 -0.91 15.46 13.94
CA PHE A 255 0.03 15.63 12.83
C PHE A 255 0.04 14.40 11.92
N GLU A 256 0.03 13.20 12.51
CA GLU A 256 -0.07 11.93 11.78
C GLU A 256 -1.34 11.86 10.92
N PHE A 257 -2.49 12.27 11.47
CA PHE A 257 -3.76 12.31 10.73
C PHE A 257 -3.71 13.23 9.50
N ILE A 258 -2.88 14.28 9.53
CA ILE A 258 -2.66 15.17 8.37
C ILE A 258 -1.75 14.49 7.34
N ASP A 259 -0.69 13.77 7.75
CA ASP A 259 0.14 12.97 6.83
C ASP A 259 -0.69 11.89 6.13
N ILE A 260 -1.55 11.18 6.89
CA ILE A 260 -2.49 10.18 6.37
C ILE A 260 -3.45 10.77 5.34
N ILE A 261 -4.05 11.93 5.61
CA ILE A 261 -4.92 12.59 4.63
C ILE A 261 -4.14 12.94 3.36
N ILE A 262 -2.94 13.52 3.47
CA ILE A 262 -2.15 13.93 2.30
C ILE A 262 -1.75 12.71 1.46
N ALA A 263 -1.18 11.68 2.09
CA ALA A 263 -0.70 10.48 1.40
C ALA A 263 -1.84 9.68 0.75
N MET A 264 -2.97 9.52 1.43
CA MET A 264 -4.14 8.81 0.89
C MET A 264 -4.89 9.63 -0.17
N VAL A 265 -4.90 10.97 -0.10
CA VAL A 265 -5.40 11.80 -1.21
C VAL A 265 -4.55 11.63 -2.46
N ILE A 266 -3.22 11.52 -2.32
CA ILE A 266 -2.31 11.24 -3.44
C ILE A 266 -2.58 9.85 -4.03
N ALA A 267 -2.63 8.79 -3.20
CA ALA A 267 -2.91 7.43 -3.68
C ALA A 267 -4.28 7.31 -4.36
N GLY A 268 -5.34 7.86 -3.75
CA GLY A 268 -6.68 7.88 -4.35
C GLY A 268 -6.76 8.67 -5.65
N ALA A 269 -6.00 9.77 -5.77
CA ALA A 269 -5.91 10.53 -7.02
C ALA A 269 -5.20 9.74 -8.13
N ILE A 270 -4.19 8.93 -7.79
CA ILE A 270 -3.49 8.04 -8.73
C ILE A 270 -4.44 6.92 -9.20
N ASN A 271 -5.13 6.24 -8.29
CA ASN A 271 -6.08 5.17 -8.64
C ASN A 271 -7.26 5.70 -9.48
N ALA A 272 -7.81 6.87 -9.12
CA ALA A 272 -8.80 7.55 -9.94
C ALA A 272 -8.24 7.91 -11.33
N SER A 273 -6.98 8.36 -11.41
CA SER A 273 -6.31 8.68 -12.69
C SER A 273 -6.18 7.45 -13.59
N MET A 274 -5.84 6.28 -13.05
CA MET A 274 -5.77 5.02 -13.80
C MET A 274 -7.12 4.69 -14.46
N LEU A 275 -8.20 4.71 -13.66
CA LEU A 275 -9.56 4.44 -14.15
C LEU A 275 -10.01 5.50 -15.16
N ILE A 276 -9.78 6.80 -14.90
CA ILE A 276 -10.08 7.91 -15.82
C ILE A 276 -9.40 7.72 -17.17
N VAL A 277 -8.12 7.34 -17.18
CA VAL A 277 -7.34 7.14 -18.40
C VAL A 277 -7.83 5.91 -19.17
N ALA A 278 -8.09 4.78 -18.49
CA ALA A 278 -8.66 3.58 -19.12
C ALA A 278 -10.08 3.84 -19.69
N ALA A 279 -10.90 4.64 -18.99
CA ALA A 279 -12.22 5.05 -19.46
C ALA A 279 -12.17 5.96 -20.69
N ALA A 280 -11.28 6.95 -20.68
CA ALA A 280 -11.13 7.89 -21.79
C ALA A 280 -10.56 7.24 -23.07
N LEU A 281 -9.71 6.22 -22.92
CA LEU A 281 -8.99 5.58 -24.03
C LEU A 281 -9.59 4.26 -24.50
N PHE A 282 -10.04 3.38 -23.61
CA PHE A 282 -10.47 2.02 -23.97
C PHE A 282 -11.99 1.93 -24.10
N PHE A 283 -12.74 2.31 -23.06
CA PHE A 283 -14.21 2.30 -23.09
C PHE A 283 -14.78 3.14 -24.23
N LYS A 284 -14.22 4.34 -24.47
CA LYS A 284 -14.64 5.22 -25.59
C LYS A 284 -14.40 4.63 -26.98
N ASN A 285 -13.50 3.65 -27.11
CA ASN A 285 -13.21 2.91 -28.35
C ASN A 285 -13.83 1.49 -28.36
N GLY A 286 -14.66 1.14 -27.36
CA GLY A 286 -15.27 -0.19 -27.23
C GLY A 286 -14.31 -1.31 -26.82
N LEU A 287 -13.07 -0.97 -26.45
CA LEU A 287 -12.03 -1.92 -26.08
C LEU A 287 -12.20 -2.34 -24.62
N HIS A 288 -12.48 -3.63 -24.42
CA HIS A 288 -12.51 -4.26 -23.11
C HIS A 288 -11.09 -4.79 -22.83
N VAL A 289 -10.47 -4.35 -21.73
CA VAL A 289 -9.03 -4.57 -21.48
C VAL A 289 -8.83 -5.13 -20.09
N GLU A 290 -8.55 -6.43 -20.03
CA GLU A 290 -8.25 -7.17 -18.80
C GLU A 290 -6.73 -7.39 -18.64
N ASP A 291 -6.03 -7.76 -19.72
CA ASP A 291 -4.57 -7.90 -19.74
C ASP A 291 -3.83 -6.55 -19.78
N LEU A 292 -2.86 -6.39 -18.88
CA LEU A 292 -1.96 -5.22 -18.84
C LEU A 292 -1.10 -5.08 -20.11
N ASP A 293 -0.75 -6.19 -20.77
CA ASP A 293 -0.04 -6.19 -22.05
C ASP A 293 -0.89 -5.59 -23.17
N VAL A 294 -2.20 -5.86 -23.17
CA VAL A 294 -3.14 -5.27 -24.13
C VAL A 294 -3.28 -3.77 -23.85
N ALA A 295 -3.40 -3.37 -22.58
CA ALA A 295 -3.43 -1.96 -22.19
C ALA A 295 -2.23 -1.18 -22.72
N PHE A 296 -0.99 -1.67 -22.53
CA PHE A 296 0.21 -0.99 -23.01
C PHE A 296 0.28 -0.85 -24.53
N ASN A 297 -0.07 -1.90 -25.28
CA ASN A 297 -0.09 -1.84 -26.73
C ASN A 297 -1.14 -0.84 -27.25
N GLN A 298 -2.31 -0.78 -26.60
CA GLN A 298 -3.35 0.21 -26.91
C GLN A 298 -2.93 1.63 -26.50
N PHE A 299 -2.21 1.83 -25.38
CA PHE A 299 -1.60 3.13 -25.04
C PHE A 299 -0.64 3.63 -26.14
N SER A 300 0.23 2.74 -26.63
CA SER A 300 1.19 3.05 -27.69
C SER A 300 0.50 3.43 -29.00
N THR A 301 -0.61 2.77 -29.32
CA THR A 301 -1.39 2.98 -30.56
C THR A 301 -2.29 4.21 -30.51
N LEU A 302 -3.00 4.42 -29.39
CA LEU A 302 -4.06 5.44 -29.27
C LEU A 302 -3.54 6.82 -28.82
N VAL A 303 -2.45 6.87 -28.06
CA VAL A 303 -1.88 8.12 -27.52
C VAL A 303 -0.43 8.34 -27.95
N GLY A 304 0.32 7.25 -28.17
CA GLY A 304 1.69 7.29 -28.67
C GLY A 304 2.71 6.66 -27.71
N PRO A 305 3.93 6.39 -28.20
CA PRO A 305 4.93 5.61 -27.46
C PRO A 305 5.40 6.27 -26.15
N VAL A 306 5.33 7.61 -26.05
CA VAL A 306 5.67 8.33 -24.81
C VAL A 306 4.71 7.99 -23.68
N SER A 307 3.41 7.86 -23.96
CA SER A 307 2.39 7.52 -22.96
C SER A 307 2.51 6.07 -22.50
N ALA A 308 2.80 5.16 -23.43
CA ALA A 308 3.14 3.77 -23.10
C ALA A 308 4.40 3.69 -22.22
N ALA A 309 5.47 4.42 -22.57
CA ALA A 309 6.68 4.49 -21.76
C ALA A 309 6.42 5.06 -20.34
N LEU A 310 5.58 6.10 -20.20
CA LEU A 310 5.17 6.59 -18.88
C LEU A 310 4.38 5.55 -18.09
N PHE A 311 3.49 4.79 -18.74
CA PHE A 311 2.76 3.68 -18.10
C PHE A 311 3.72 2.58 -17.59
N GLY A 312 4.64 2.12 -18.43
CA GLY A 312 5.64 1.09 -18.06
C GLY A 312 6.58 1.54 -16.96
N ILE A 313 7.05 2.81 -16.98
CA ILE A 313 7.86 3.41 -15.92
C ILE A 313 7.05 3.52 -14.62
N GLY A 314 5.77 3.87 -14.70
CA GLY A 314 4.86 3.89 -13.56
C GLY A 314 4.69 2.51 -12.92
N LEU A 315 4.39 1.49 -13.73
CA LEU A 315 4.21 0.10 -13.28
C LEU A 315 5.50 -0.48 -12.64
N LEU A 316 6.66 -0.20 -13.25
CA LEU A 316 7.97 -0.57 -12.70
C LEU A 316 8.25 0.11 -11.35
N SER A 317 7.95 1.41 -11.25
CA SER A 317 8.17 2.20 -10.03
C SER A 317 7.23 1.77 -8.90
N ALA A 318 5.97 1.47 -9.22
CA ALA A 318 4.99 0.91 -8.31
C ALA A 318 5.45 -0.45 -7.74
N GLY A 319 5.72 -1.43 -8.63
CA GLY A 319 6.12 -2.77 -8.21
C GLY A 319 7.40 -2.80 -7.36
N LEU A 320 8.46 -2.10 -7.77
CA LEU A 320 9.72 -2.09 -7.02
C LEU A 320 9.63 -1.38 -5.66
N SER A 321 8.87 -0.28 -5.57
CA SER A 321 8.70 0.45 -4.30
C SER A 321 7.81 -0.33 -3.33
N SER A 322 6.69 -0.90 -3.80
CA SER A 322 5.78 -1.68 -2.96
C SER A 322 6.37 -3.02 -2.53
N SER A 323 7.10 -3.73 -3.40
CA SER A 323 7.85 -4.95 -3.06
C SER A 323 8.85 -4.76 -1.89
N SER A 324 9.40 -3.54 -1.76
CA SER A 324 10.26 -3.16 -0.63
C SER A 324 9.43 -2.95 0.67
N VAL A 325 8.21 -2.41 0.54
CA VAL A 325 7.21 -2.23 1.60
C VAL A 325 6.67 -3.57 2.10
N GLY A 326 6.37 -4.53 1.21
CA GLY A 326 6.02 -5.91 1.54
C GLY A 326 7.13 -6.61 2.33
N THR A 327 8.40 -6.45 1.90
CA THR A 327 9.56 -7.05 2.59
C THR A 327 9.75 -6.51 4.01
N MET A 328 9.59 -5.19 4.23
CA MET A 328 9.54 -4.60 5.58
C MET A 328 8.38 -5.15 6.42
N SER A 329 7.19 -5.24 5.83
CA SER A 329 5.98 -5.69 6.52
C SER A 329 6.11 -7.13 7.04
N GLY A 330 6.76 -8.02 6.28
CA GLY A 330 6.95 -9.42 6.67
C GLY A 330 7.88 -9.57 7.85
N ASP A 331 8.94 -8.76 7.90
CA ASP A 331 9.86 -8.70 9.03
C ASP A 331 9.14 -8.26 10.32
N ILE A 332 8.27 -7.25 10.22
CA ILE A 332 7.40 -6.79 11.33
C ILE A 332 6.40 -7.86 11.78
N ILE A 333 5.70 -8.52 10.86
CA ILE A 333 4.74 -9.61 11.16
C ILE A 333 5.46 -10.73 11.94
N MET A 334 6.62 -11.19 11.45
CA MET A 334 7.40 -12.24 12.08
C MET A 334 7.96 -11.84 13.45
N GLN A 335 8.51 -10.63 13.58
CA GLN A 335 9.05 -10.13 14.85
C GLN A 335 7.94 -9.97 15.89
N GLY A 336 6.80 -9.37 15.53
CA GLY A 336 5.74 -9.11 16.49
C GLY A 336 4.97 -10.37 16.90
N PHE A 337 4.58 -11.24 15.95
CA PHE A 337 3.86 -12.47 16.29
C PHE A 337 4.77 -13.54 16.89
N ILE A 338 5.95 -13.85 16.31
CA ILE A 338 6.79 -14.97 16.76
C ILE A 338 8.11 -14.58 17.44
N ARG A 339 8.57 -13.32 17.33
CA ARG A 339 9.87 -12.82 17.86
C ARG A 339 11.09 -13.60 17.33
N MET A 340 10.99 -14.08 16.09
CA MET A 340 12.16 -14.50 15.32
C MET A 340 12.72 -13.34 14.49
N HIS A 341 13.95 -13.51 14.01
CA HIS A 341 14.66 -12.56 13.16
C HIS A 341 15.36 -13.37 12.07
N ILE A 342 15.23 -12.97 10.80
CA ILE A 342 15.92 -13.60 9.66
C ILE A 342 16.59 -12.50 8.83
N PRO A 343 17.75 -12.74 8.21
CA PRO A 343 18.40 -11.74 7.38
C PRO A 343 17.46 -11.26 6.26
N LEU A 344 17.37 -9.95 6.05
CA LEU A 344 16.48 -9.36 5.03
C LEU A 344 16.74 -9.93 3.63
N TYR A 345 18.00 -10.19 3.26
CA TYR A 345 18.36 -10.85 2.00
C TYR A 345 17.82 -12.28 1.90
N LEU A 346 17.77 -13.04 3.01
CA LEU A 346 17.21 -14.39 3.04
C LEU A 346 15.68 -14.36 2.93
N ARG A 347 15.02 -13.41 3.63
CA ARG A 347 13.58 -13.14 3.45
C ARG A 347 13.26 -12.85 1.98
N ARG A 348 13.98 -11.89 1.37
CA ARG A 348 13.83 -11.51 -0.04
C ARG A 348 14.07 -12.68 -1.00
N PHE A 349 15.10 -13.50 -0.74
CA PHE A 349 15.40 -14.69 -1.53
C PHE A 349 14.26 -15.72 -1.48
N ILE A 350 13.59 -15.87 -0.33
CA ILE A 350 12.44 -16.77 -0.18
C ILE A 350 11.20 -16.20 -0.89
N THR A 351 10.86 -14.92 -0.70
CA THR A 351 9.63 -14.34 -1.27
C THR A 351 9.68 -14.18 -2.78
N MET A 352 10.87 -14.05 -3.39
CA MET A 352 11.01 -14.00 -4.86
C MET A 352 10.92 -15.37 -5.55
N ILE A 353 10.98 -16.51 -4.84
CA ILE A 353 10.92 -17.84 -5.47
C ILE A 353 9.56 -18.11 -6.14
N PRO A 354 8.40 -17.92 -5.47
CA PRO A 354 7.09 -18.10 -6.11
C PRO A 354 6.91 -17.31 -7.43
N PRO A 355 7.15 -15.98 -7.52
CA PRO A 355 7.03 -15.27 -8.79
C PRO A 355 8.02 -15.76 -9.85
N LEU A 356 9.27 -16.05 -9.49
CA LEU A 356 10.25 -16.59 -10.46
C LEU A 356 9.82 -17.96 -11.02
N VAL A 357 9.26 -18.84 -10.19
CA VAL A 357 8.73 -20.15 -10.64
C VAL A 357 7.50 -19.96 -11.52
N ILE A 358 6.55 -19.09 -11.15
CA ILE A 358 5.34 -18.83 -11.93
C ILE A 358 5.66 -18.24 -13.31
N ILE A 359 6.63 -17.32 -13.39
CA ILE A 359 7.12 -16.76 -14.66
C ILE A 359 7.89 -17.82 -15.48
N ALA A 360 8.71 -18.66 -14.85
CA ALA A 360 9.45 -19.73 -15.53
C ALA A 360 8.53 -20.85 -16.07
N LEU A 361 7.35 -21.04 -15.47
CA LEU A 361 6.29 -21.94 -15.96
C LEU A 361 5.45 -21.34 -17.09
N GLY A 362 5.66 -20.08 -17.47
CA GLY A 362 4.94 -19.42 -18.56
C GLY A 362 3.47 -19.07 -18.25
N VAL A 363 3.11 -18.94 -16.97
CA VAL A 363 1.76 -18.54 -16.55
C VAL A 363 1.49 -17.09 -16.97
N ASN A 364 0.27 -16.79 -17.43
CA ASN A 364 -0.13 -15.42 -17.79
C ASN A 364 0.06 -14.46 -16.57
N PRO A 365 0.75 -13.31 -16.73
CA PRO A 365 1.02 -12.37 -15.64
C PRO A 365 -0.23 -11.81 -14.97
N THR A 366 -1.25 -11.45 -15.75
CA THR A 366 -2.55 -10.92 -15.28
C THR A 366 -3.30 -11.94 -14.42
N TYR A 367 -3.31 -13.22 -14.83
CA TYR A 367 -3.93 -14.29 -14.06
C TYR A 367 -3.22 -14.52 -12.72
N ALA A 368 -1.88 -14.52 -12.72
CA ALA A 368 -1.09 -14.62 -11.49
C ALA A 368 -1.30 -13.39 -10.56
N LEU A 369 -1.43 -12.19 -11.13
CA LEU A 369 -1.85 -10.97 -10.42
C LEU A 369 -3.23 -11.16 -9.76
N VAL A 370 -4.26 -11.57 -10.50
CA VAL A 370 -5.61 -11.79 -9.95
C VAL A 370 -5.60 -12.85 -8.85
N MET A 371 -4.98 -14.02 -9.09
CA MET A 371 -4.90 -15.09 -8.09
C MET A 371 -4.16 -14.68 -6.82
N SER A 372 -3.20 -13.76 -6.90
CA SER A 372 -2.54 -13.21 -5.71
C SER A 372 -3.51 -12.36 -4.86
N GLN A 373 -4.37 -11.56 -5.48
CA GLN A 373 -5.34 -10.71 -4.78
C GLN A 373 -6.37 -11.56 -4.01
N VAL A 374 -6.73 -12.74 -4.51
CA VAL A 374 -7.59 -13.72 -3.82
C VAL A 374 -6.97 -14.17 -2.48
N VAL A 375 -5.63 -14.30 -2.42
CA VAL A 375 -4.92 -14.61 -1.17
C VAL A 375 -4.82 -13.39 -0.24
N LEU A 376 -4.67 -12.18 -0.78
CA LEU A 376 -4.76 -10.94 0.01
C LEU A 376 -6.15 -10.81 0.66
N SER A 377 -7.22 -11.02 -0.11
CA SER A 377 -8.63 -10.97 0.29
C SER A 377 -8.94 -11.80 1.54
N PHE A 378 -8.40 -13.01 1.63
CA PHE A 378 -8.54 -13.87 2.81
C PHE A 378 -7.93 -13.24 4.07
N GLY A 379 -6.81 -12.52 3.94
CA GLY A 379 -6.08 -11.91 5.05
C GLY A 379 -6.69 -10.65 5.66
N ILE A 380 -7.61 -9.99 4.94
CA ILE A 380 -8.14 -8.67 5.34
C ILE A 380 -8.88 -8.73 6.68
N ALA A 381 -9.69 -9.78 6.87
CA ALA A 381 -10.41 -10.02 8.12
C ALA A 381 -9.46 -10.10 9.33
N PHE A 382 -8.35 -10.82 9.18
CA PHE A 382 -7.40 -11.14 10.25
C PHE A 382 -6.50 -9.97 10.67
N ALA A 383 -6.30 -8.97 9.82
CA ALA A 383 -5.69 -7.70 10.21
C ALA A 383 -6.71 -6.71 10.78
N LEU A 384 -7.86 -6.57 10.11
CA LEU A 384 -8.83 -5.51 10.40
C LEU A 384 -9.63 -5.76 11.69
N VAL A 385 -10.01 -7.01 11.99
CA VAL A 385 -10.77 -7.34 13.21
C VAL A 385 -9.96 -7.08 14.48
N PRO A 386 -8.72 -7.59 14.65
CA PRO A 386 -7.89 -7.26 15.82
C PRO A 386 -7.61 -5.75 15.94
N LEU A 387 -7.37 -5.06 14.82
CA LEU A 387 -7.17 -3.60 14.82
C LEU A 387 -8.35 -2.86 15.47
N ILE A 388 -9.58 -3.17 15.06
CA ILE A 388 -10.79 -2.50 15.59
C ILE A 388 -11.03 -2.91 17.05
N MET A 389 -10.81 -4.18 17.41
CA MET A 389 -10.92 -4.67 18.79
C MET A 389 -9.96 -3.94 19.73
N PHE A 390 -8.67 -3.83 19.38
CA PHE A 390 -7.68 -3.20 20.23
C PHE A 390 -7.83 -1.67 20.28
N THR A 391 -8.08 -1.01 19.14
CA THR A 391 -8.28 0.45 19.11
C THR A 391 -9.57 0.92 19.80
N SER A 392 -10.51 0.02 20.06
CA SER A 392 -11.72 0.27 20.86
C SER A 392 -11.55 -0.09 22.35
N ASN A 393 -10.45 -0.73 22.75
CA ASN A 393 -10.22 -1.15 24.14
C ASN A 393 -9.51 -0.05 24.94
N LYS A 394 -10.22 0.55 25.92
CA LYS A 394 -9.68 1.60 26.79
C LYS A 394 -8.46 1.14 27.63
N LYS A 395 -8.32 -0.16 27.93
CA LYS A 395 -7.14 -0.69 28.65
C LYS A 395 -5.86 -0.65 27.80
N ILE A 396 -5.99 -0.76 26.48
CA ILE A 396 -4.86 -0.74 25.54
C ILE A 396 -4.56 0.70 25.11
N MET A 397 -5.60 1.45 24.71
CA MET A 397 -5.44 2.76 24.07
C MET A 397 -5.36 3.95 25.03
N GLY A 398 -5.69 3.77 26.30
CA GLY A 398 -5.72 4.84 27.30
C GLY A 398 -6.54 6.06 26.84
N ALA A 399 -5.89 7.22 26.76
CA ALA A 399 -6.51 8.48 26.34
C ALA A 399 -6.66 8.68 24.81
N LEU A 400 -6.27 7.69 24.00
CA LEU A 400 -6.44 7.65 22.54
C LEU A 400 -7.47 6.60 22.08
N VAL A 401 -8.28 6.04 22.99
CA VAL A 401 -9.35 5.10 22.64
C VAL A 401 -10.34 5.69 21.61
N ASN A 402 -10.80 4.86 20.68
CA ASN A 402 -11.78 5.26 19.67
C ASN A 402 -13.08 5.82 20.28
N HIS A 403 -13.66 6.81 19.61
CA HIS A 403 -15.02 7.23 19.90
C HIS A 403 -16.01 6.15 19.42
N ARG A 404 -17.14 5.96 20.13
CA ARG A 404 -18.11 4.88 19.81
C ARG A 404 -18.59 4.91 18.35
N ILE A 405 -18.78 6.11 17.80
CA ILE A 405 -19.16 6.33 16.39
C ILE A 405 -18.07 5.83 15.44
N THR A 406 -16.79 6.13 15.72
CA THR A 406 -15.64 5.66 14.93
C THR A 406 -15.53 4.14 14.97
N THR A 407 -15.70 3.52 16.14
CA THR A 407 -15.74 2.05 16.29
C THR A 407 -16.89 1.44 15.50
N PHE A 408 -18.09 2.02 15.56
CA PHE A 408 -19.27 1.52 14.83
C PHE A 408 -19.09 1.60 13.30
N ILE A 409 -18.61 2.74 12.78
CA ILE A 409 -18.30 2.91 11.36
C ILE A 409 -17.21 1.94 10.91
N ALA A 410 -16.16 1.75 11.71
CA ALA A 410 -15.10 0.80 11.40
C ALA A 410 -15.60 -0.66 11.36
N TRP A 411 -16.51 -1.05 12.27
CA TRP A 411 -17.15 -2.37 12.23
C TRP A 411 -18.08 -2.55 11.01
N ILE A 412 -18.81 -1.51 10.59
CA ILE A 412 -19.61 -1.55 9.35
C ILE A 412 -18.71 -1.76 8.13
N ILE A 413 -17.60 -1.01 8.04
CA ILE A 413 -16.63 -1.15 6.96
C ILE A 413 -15.98 -2.53 6.99
N ALA A 414 -15.59 -3.05 8.16
CA ALA A 414 -15.07 -4.40 8.30
C ALA A 414 -16.07 -5.46 7.88
N ALA A 415 -17.34 -5.36 8.28
CA ALA A 415 -18.40 -6.28 7.86
C ALA A 415 -18.62 -6.23 6.35
N LEU A 416 -18.72 -5.04 5.75
CA LEU A 416 -18.86 -4.84 4.30
C LEU A 416 -17.68 -5.48 3.54
N VAL A 417 -16.44 -5.15 3.93
CA VAL A 417 -15.23 -5.67 3.30
C VAL A 417 -15.14 -7.19 3.47
N ILE A 418 -15.45 -7.75 4.64
CA ILE A 418 -15.45 -9.20 4.87
C ILE A 418 -16.51 -9.90 4.00
N ILE A 419 -17.73 -9.37 3.92
CA ILE A 419 -18.80 -9.92 3.07
C ILE A 419 -18.42 -9.89 1.59
N LEU A 420 -17.87 -8.77 1.09
CA LEU A 420 -17.43 -8.65 -0.30
C LEU A 420 -16.26 -9.59 -0.62
N ASN A 421 -15.30 -9.76 0.30
CA ASN A 421 -14.21 -10.72 0.11
C ASN A 421 -14.69 -12.18 0.16
N ILE A 422 -15.65 -12.52 1.03
CA ILE A 422 -16.30 -13.86 1.03
C ILE A 422 -17.04 -14.10 -0.29
N PHE A 423 -17.71 -13.09 -0.85
CA PHE A 423 -18.39 -13.19 -2.14
C PHE A 423 -17.42 -13.38 -3.31
N LEU A 424 -16.33 -12.60 -3.37
CA LEU A 424 -15.24 -12.78 -4.34
C LEU A 424 -14.57 -14.15 -4.24
N LEU A 425 -14.29 -14.62 -3.02
CA LEU A 425 -13.75 -15.95 -2.76
C LEU A 425 -14.71 -17.05 -3.23
N TYR A 426 -16.01 -16.94 -2.89
CA TYR A 426 -17.03 -17.88 -3.34
C TYR A 426 -17.04 -17.98 -4.86
N GLN A 427 -17.13 -16.84 -5.57
CA GLN A 427 -17.17 -16.85 -7.02
C GLN A 427 -15.88 -17.41 -7.64
N THR A 428 -14.71 -17.01 -7.14
CA THR A 428 -13.42 -17.46 -7.68
C THR A 428 -13.22 -18.98 -7.55
N PHE A 429 -13.78 -19.60 -6.51
CA PHE A 429 -13.64 -21.04 -6.27
C PHE A 429 -14.83 -21.90 -6.72
N VAL A 430 -16.00 -21.32 -7.01
CA VAL A 430 -17.24 -22.06 -7.31
C VAL A 430 -17.83 -21.73 -8.70
N GLY A 431 -17.62 -20.52 -9.23
CA GLY A 431 -18.25 -19.99 -10.45
C GLY A 431 -19.35 -18.97 -10.15
#